data_AF-A0A959IIP9-F1
#
_entry.id   AF-A0A959IIP9-F1
#
_cell.length_a   1.000
_cell.length_b   1.000
_cell.length_c   1.000
_cell.angle_alpha   90.00
_cell.angle_beta   90.00
_cell.angle_gamma   90.00
#
_symmetry.space_group_name_H-M   'P 1'
#
loop_
_entity.id
_entity.type
_entity.pdbx_description
1 polymer ?
#
loop_
_entity_poly.entity_id
_entity_poly.type
_entity_poly.pdbx_seq_one_letter_code
_entity_poly.pdbx_strand_id
1 'polypeptide(L)'
;MDRYISYRLLTICFFVAISGTLHAQDEPVILEIEDGAVVGADFSKESDGNIQYVTITTNSTAGNPESADRVISLEVTFPAAQTYDLYVRYRIGANGANDDSFFYGSGFGTKNPTSDADWIRANNIYALGYTESYAVVDGNGNGGYNVWKWINLSEYTGDEPPLTFEVSADALTRTFQIGAREDGLDIDKIAFARADYYYTVANLDEGTAGSSDPKTGGPGTLPIAAGKPKFLGCIYSTSQELYFANYWNQVTPENGGKWGTAEPTRDKMVWTQTDAAHALARDNGFPFKWHVLVWGNQQPSWIENLPVAEQLAEIKEWFQAVADRYPDIDFIEVVNEPLHDPPNQAGNGGGNYINALGGNGATGWDWVLEAFRLARQYFPDSKLMINDYNIINNNTSTTDYLKIIKLLQAEGLIDQIGVQAHAFSTRNTSESTIKGNLDRLAATGLPLYVTELDIDGSTDQVQLDEYQRIFPVLWEHPAVQGITLWGYRPGMWRTPYGAYLIENDGSTERPALIWLRGYVDGTTGETLHPSDSADHISIYPNPLGAGPLMITGIDGIDRIELFDLAGRRLQYFRVDGDRIALEPSLSPGLYLLKLSNGQQIYSKKLIVK
;
A
#
# COMPACT_ATOMS: atom_id res chain seq x y z
N MET A 1 3.62 66.49 51.21
CA MET A 1 3.39 65.18 51.86
C MET A 1 3.13 64.18 50.76
N ASP A 2 4.04 63.19 50.66
CA ASP A 2 3.93 61.83 50.07
C ASP A 2 3.02 61.58 48.86
N ARG A 3 3.30 60.71 47.88
CA ARG A 3 4.39 59.84 47.43
C ARG A 3 3.84 59.28 46.11
N TYR A 4 4.67 58.97 45.11
CA TYR A 4 4.75 57.62 44.54
C TYR A 4 5.89 57.58 43.53
N ILE A 5 6.79 56.65 43.80
CA ILE A 5 8.12 56.46 43.23
C ILE A 5 8.02 55.41 42.13
N SER A 6 8.62 55.72 40.98
CA SER A 6 8.90 54.77 39.91
C SER A 6 10.00 53.80 40.37
N TYR A 7 9.69 52.49 40.37
CA TYR A 7 10.70 51.43 40.48
C TYR A 7 10.82 50.71 39.15
N ARG A 8 12.00 50.85 38.53
CA ARG A 8 12.49 49.99 37.45
C ARG A 8 12.64 48.57 37.99
N LEU A 9 11.98 47.59 37.38
CA LEU A 9 12.37 46.19 37.50
C LEU A 9 13.17 45.77 36.27
N LEU A 10 14.42 45.41 36.54
CA LEU A 10 15.37 44.75 35.67
C LEU A 10 14.84 43.33 35.41
N THR A 11 14.45 43.01 34.18
CA THR A 11 14.20 41.60 33.79
C THR A 11 15.49 41.04 33.23
N ILE A 12 16.13 40.20 34.03
CA ILE A 12 17.30 39.39 33.65
C ILE A 12 16.75 38.22 32.81
N CYS A 13 16.95 38.27 31.50
CA CYS A 13 16.73 37.09 30.66
C CYS A 13 17.88 36.10 30.89
N PHE A 14 17.54 34.94 31.42
CA PHE A 14 18.43 33.77 31.46
C PHE A 14 18.72 33.33 30.02
N PHE A 15 19.97 33.45 29.59
CA PHE A 15 20.48 32.64 28.48
C PHE A 15 20.68 31.22 29.01
N VAL A 16 19.69 30.35 28.79
CA VAL A 16 19.96 28.91 28.81
C VAL A 16 20.53 28.59 27.43
N ALA A 17 21.85 28.47 27.35
CA ALA A 17 22.50 27.82 26.22
C ALA A 17 22.16 26.32 26.29
N ILE A 18 20.98 25.95 25.80
CA ILE A 18 20.71 24.57 25.43
C ILE A 18 21.60 24.35 24.20
N SER A 19 22.62 23.51 24.37
CA SER A 19 23.33 22.90 23.25
C SER A 19 22.30 22.00 22.58
N GLY A 20 21.50 22.58 21.68
CA GLY A 20 20.60 21.83 20.84
C GLY A 20 21.46 20.90 20.02
N THR A 21 21.36 19.59 20.28
CA THR A 21 21.55 18.62 19.23
C THR A 21 20.65 19.07 18.08
N LEU A 22 21.25 19.48 16.96
CA LEU A 22 20.52 19.71 15.71
C LEU A 22 19.78 18.42 15.38
N HIS A 23 18.51 18.34 15.73
CA HIS A 23 17.61 17.39 15.10
C HIS A 23 17.37 17.94 13.70
N ALA A 24 17.75 17.17 12.68
CA ALA A 24 17.29 17.44 11.32
C ALA A 24 15.76 17.47 11.36
N GLN A 25 15.18 18.57 10.89
CA GLN A 25 13.73 18.73 10.83
C GLN A 25 13.26 18.17 9.48
N ASP A 26 12.27 17.27 9.56
CA ASP A 26 11.76 16.50 8.42
C ASP A 26 10.66 17.24 7.62
N GLU A 27 10.31 18.45 8.06
CA GLU A 27 9.34 19.35 7.43
C GLU A 27 9.96 20.12 6.26
N PRO A 28 9.21 20.38 5.18
CA PRO A 28 9.68 21.18 4.06
C PRO A 28 9.82 22.66 4.44
N VAL A 29 10.81 23.35 3.87
CA VAL A 29 10.93 24.81 3.91
C VAL A 29 10.07 25.38 2.79
N ILE A 30 8.84 25.79 3.12
CA ILE A 30 7.88 26.35 2.17
C ILE A 30 8.03 27.88 2.11
N LEU A 31 8.01 28.42 0.89
CA LEU A 31 7.95 29.86 0.63
C LEU A 31 6.79 30.16 -0.31
N GLU A 32 5.98 31.14 0.08
CA GLU A 32 5.01 31.77 -0.81
C GLU A 32 5.78 32.63 -1.83
N ILE A 33 5.51 32.47 -3.12
CA ILE A 33 6.36 33.05 -4.17
C ILE A 33 6.20 34.57 -4.26
N GLU A 34 5.03 35.09 -3.92
CA GLU A 34 4.71 36.51 -3.89
C GLU A 34 5.42 37.25 -2.75
N ASP A 35 5.86 36.53 -1.71
CA ASP A 35 6.67 37.06 -0.61
C ASP A 35 8.16 37.16 -0.97
N GLY A 36 8.52 36.92 -2.24
CA GLY A 36 9.87 37.12 -2.77
C GLY A 36 10.43 38.50 -2.44
N ALA A 37 11.68 38.52 -1.96
CA ALA A 37 12.42 39.72 -1.60
C ALA A 37 12.51 40.73 -2.76
N VAL A 38 12.52 40.21 -4.00
CA VAL A 38 12.37 41.00 -5.23
C VAL A 38 11.51 40.21 -6.22
N VAL A 39 10.40 40.79 -6.67
CA VAL A 39 9.58 40.27 -7.78
C VAL A 39 9.80 41.18 -8.99
N GLY A 40 10.35 40.64 -10.07
CA GLY A 40 10.60 41.37 -11.30
C GLY A 40 9.32 41.92 -11.95
N ALA A 41 9.44 42.98 -12.75
CA ALA A 41 8.30 43.70 -13.33
C ALA A 41 7.45 42.87 -14.32
N ASP A 42 7.98 41.76 -14.84
CA ASP A 42 7.29 40.88 -15.79
C ASP A 42 6.50 39.75 -15.09
N PHE A 43 6.35 39.82 -13.77
CA PHE A 43 5.40 39.02 -13.01
C PHE A 43 4.29 39.92 -12.46
N SER A 44 3.03 39.50 -12.57
CA SER A 44 1.94 40.13 -11.81
C SER A 44 1.55 39.28 -10.61
N LYS A 45 1.20 39.94 -9.51
CA LYS A 45 0.66 39.31 -8.30
C LYS A 45 -0.85 39.27 -8.41
N GLU A 46 -1.42 38.08 -8.28
CA GLU A 46 -2.85 37.83 -8.45
C GLU A 46 -3.38 36.97 -7.29
N SER A 47 -4.70 36.76 -7.27
CA SER A 47 -5.36 35.96 -6.23
C SER A 47 -6.48 35.11 -6.78
N ASP A 48 -6.63 33.89 -6.25
CA ASP A 48 -7.75 32.98 -6.52
C ASP A 48 -8.24 32.36 -5.20
N GLY A 49 -9.39 32.85 -4.72
CA GLY A 49 -9.89 32.52 -3.39
C GLY A 49 -8.91 32.95 -2.29
N ASN A 50 -8.36 31.98 -1.57
CA ASN A 50 -7.38 32.20 -0.50
C ASN A 50 -5.92 32.06 -0.98
N ILE A 51 -5.69 31.73 -2.25
CA ILE A 51 -4.36 31.54 -2.83
C ILE A 51 -3.91 32.88 -3.42
N GLN A 52 -2.75 33.37 -2.99
CA GLN A 52 -2.02 34.43 -3.67
C GLN A 52 -0.97 33.78 -4.56
N TYR A 53 -0.72 34.33 -5.73
CA TYR A 53 0.23 33.73 -6.67
C TYR A 53 0.85 34.79 -7.56
N VAL A 54 1.92 34.42 -8.25
CA VAL A 54 2.47 35.21 -9.35
C VAL A 54 2.12 34.56 -10.68
N THR A 55 1.85 35.37 -11.69
CA THR A 55 1.70 34.91 -13.07
C THR A 55 2.75 35.57 -13.94
N ILE A 56 3.33 34.80 -14.86
CA ILE A 56 4.25 35.34 -15.86
C ILE A 56 3.45 36.15 -16.87
N THR A 57 3.90 37.36 -17.19
CA THR A 57 3.17 38.29 -18.07
C THR A 57 3.79 38.45 -19.47
N THR A 58 4.95 37.83 -19.71
CA THR A 58 5.71 37.99 -20.95
C THR A 58 6.30 36.69 -21.46
N ASN A 59 6.27 36.50 -22.79
CA ASN A 59 6.89 35.38 -23.48
C ASN A 59 8.37 35.62 -23.81
N SER A 60 9.18 34.56 -23.79
CA SER A 60 10.54 34.53 -24.31
C SER A 60 10.85 33.17 -24.95
N THR A 61 11.69 33.20 -25.99
CA THR A 61 12.22 32.00 -26.65
C THR A 61 13.69 31.73 -26.30
N ALA A 62 14.29 32.57 -25.46
CA ALA A 62 15.68 32.42 -25.04
C ALA A 62 15.89 31.19 -24.14
N GLY A 63 17.14 30.83 -23.89
CA GLY A 63 17.55 29.81 -22.91
C GLY A 63 17.63 30.34 -21.48
N ASN A 64 17.29 31.60 -21.25
CA ASN A 64 17.40 32.30 -19.99
C ASN A 64 16.32 33.40 -19.86
N PRO A 65 16.17 34.05 -18.69
CA PRO A 65 15.19 35.12 -18.49
C PRO A 65 15.48 36.45 -19.19
N GLU A 66 16.65 36.63 -19.81
CA GLU A 66 17.13 37.82 -20.54
C GLU A 66 17.31 39.12 -19.73
N SER A 67 16.51 39.37 -18.69
CA SER A 67 16.60 40.59 -17.87
C SER A 67 16.25 40.34 -16.41
N ALA A 68 16.63 41.27 -15.53
CA ALA A 68 16.26 41.23 -14.11
C ALA A 68 14.75 41.45 -13.89
N ASP A 69 14.05 42.09 -14.83
CA ASP A 69 12.61 42.28 -14.77
C ASP A 69 11.85 40.95 -14.87
N ARG A 70 12.51 39.91 -15.39
CA ARG A 70 11.99 38.54 -15.57
C ARG A 70 12.45 37.57 -14.49
N VAL A 71 12.92 38.07 -13.35
CA VAL A 71 13.44 37.25 -12.24
C VAL A 71 12.75 37.54 -10.91
N ILE A 72 12.37 36.49 -10.17
CA ILE A 72 12.00 36.54 -8.76
C ILE A 72 13.17 36.06 -7.92
N SER A 73 13.47 36.78 -6.82
CA SER A 73 14.51 36.42 -5.86
C SER A 73 13.92 36.15 -4.48
N LEU A 74 14.27 35.00 -3.91
CA LEU A 74 13.81 34.49 -2.62
C LEU A 74 15.01 34.32 -1.69
N GLU A 75 14.84 34.64 -0.41
CA GLU A 75 15.77 34.24 0.65
C GLU A 75 15.21 33.05 1.41
N VAL A 76 15.93 31.93 1.37
CA VAL A 76 15.54 30.66 1.99
C VAL A 76 16.46 30.41 3.17
N THR A 77 15.89 30.19 4.36
CA THR A 77 16.66 29.79 5.56
C THR A 77 16.37 28.34 5.88
N PHE A 78 17.41 27.51 5.81
CA PHE A 78 17.35 26.08 6.02
C PHE A 78 17.60 25.72 7.49
N PRO A 79 16.89 24.74 8.04
CA PRO A 79 17.08 24.30 9.43
C PRO A 79 18.38 23.51 9.63
N ALA A 80 18.93 22.91 8.57
CA ALA A 80 20.11 22.05 8.66
C ALA A 80 20.93 22.02 7.36
N ALA A 81 22.17 21.56 7.48
CA ALA A 81 23.04 21.28 6.35
C ALA A 81 22.75 19.88 5.80
N GLN A 82 22.24 19.82 4.57
CA GLN A 82 21.82 18.59 3.91
C GLN A 82 21.54 18.87 2.42
N THR A 83 21.14 17.82 1.69
CA THR A 83 20.67 17.92 0.31
C THR A 83 19.15 18.05 0.29
N TYR A 84 18.66 18.99 -0.50
CA TYR A 84 17.25 19.27 -0.65
C TYR A 84 16.79 19.10 -2.10
N ASP A 85 15.57 18.60 -2.26
CA ASP A 85 14.80 18.63 -3.50
C ASP A 85 13.98 19.92 -3.59
N LEU A 86 13.75 20.38 -4.82
CA LEU A 86 12.93 21.54 -5.13
C LEU A 86 11.55 21.12 -5.63
N TYR A 87 10.53 21.56 -4.91
CA TYR A 87 9.13 21.36 -5.27
C TYR A 87 8.51 22.70 -5.65
N VAL A 88 7.61 22.69 -6.62
CA VAL A 88 6.87 23.89 -7.05
C VAL A 88 5.38 23.58 -7.13
N ARG A 89 4.57 24.48 -6.57
CA ARG A 89 3.12 24.47 -6.70
C ARG A 89 2.72 25.46 -7.78
N TYR A 90 2.13 24.97 -8.85
CA TYR A 90 1.82 25.77 -10.04
C TYR A 90 0.46 25.43 -10.60
N ARG A 91 -0.03 26.30 -11.48
CA ARG A 91 -1.23 26.10 -12.30
C ARG A 91 -0.95 26.60 -13.71
N ILE A 92 -1.43 25.85 -14.69
CA ILE A 92 -1.31 26.24 -16.09
C ILE A 92 -2.53 27.07 -16.52
N GLY A 93 -2.27 28.20 -17.17
CA GLY A 93 -3.27 29.12 -17.71
C GLY A 93 -4.11 28.57 -18.86
N ALA A 94 -4.94 29.45 -19.41
CA ALA A 94 -5.99 29.09 -20.36
C ALA A 94 -5.46 28.67 -21.75
N ASN A 95 -4.21 28.98 -22.11
CA ASN A 95 -3.64 28.59 -23.41
C ASN A 95 -2.95 27.23 -23.36
N GLY A 96 -2.94 26.59 -22.20
CA GLY A 96 -2.54 25.20 -22.00
C GLY A 96 -1.07 24.95 -22.29
N ALA A 97 -0.76 24.15 -23.30
CA ALA A 97 0.62 23.77 -23.65
C ALA A 97 1.49 24.94 -24.17
N ASN A 98 0.97 26.17 -24.22
CA ASN A 98 1.75 27.37 -24.49
C ASN A 98 2.14 28.15 -23.22
N ASP A 99 1.61 27.73 -22.05
CA ASP A 99 1.82 28.36 -20.76
C ASP A 99 2.59 27.37 -19.83
N ASP A 100 3.46 26.52 -20.39
CA ASP A 100 3.91 25.27 -19.75
C ASP A 100 5.40 25.20 -19.44
N SER A 101 6.02 26.36 -19.29
CA SER A 101 7.44 26.44 -18.99
C SER A 101 7.88 27.70 -18.25
N PHE A 102 8.96 27.53 -17.48
CA PHE A 102 9.64 28.60 -16.77
C PHE A 102 11.10 28.22 -16.48
N PHE A 103 11.88 29.14 -15.91
CA PHE A 103 13.26 28.90 -15.50
C PHE A 103 13.39 28.84 -13.98
N TYR A 104 14.35 28.04 -13.50
CA TYR A 104 14.80 28.07 -12.13
C TYR A 104 16.32 28.08 -12.08
N GLY A 105 16.91 28.70 -11.07
CA GLY A 105 18.37 28.84 -10.99
C GLY A 105 19.06 27.47 -10.92
N SER A 106 20.20 27.32 -11.59
CA SER A 106 21.04 26.10 -11.62
C SER A 106 21.77 25.79 -10.29
N GLY A 107 21.20 26.23 -9.18
CA GLY A 107 21.73 26.16 -7.82
C GLY A 107 21.37 27.44 -7.05
N PHE A 108 21.86 27.58 -5.82
CA PHE A 108 21.68 28.82 -5.05
C PHE A 108 22.58 29.97 -5.52
N GLY A 109 22.27 31.18 -5.06
CA GLY A 109 22.98 32.43 -5.35
C GLY A 109 22.29 33.28 -6.42
N THR A 110 22.72 34.53 -6.55
CA THR A 110 22.25 35.43 -7.61
C THR A 110 22.73 34.96 -8.97
N LYS A 111 21.79 34.79 -9.90
CA LYS A 111 21.98 34.37 -11.28
C LYS A 111 22.10 35.57 -12.21
N ASN A 112 22.91 35.44 -13.24
CA ASN A 112 22.91 36.37 -14.35
C ASN A 112 21.72 36.05 -15.27
N PRO A 113 20.75 36.96 -15.44
CA PRO A 113 19.56 36.70 -16.26
C PRO A 113 19.89 36.47 -17.74
N THR A 114 21.08 36.83 -18.22
CA THR A 114 21.51 36.68 -19.62
C THR A 114 22.42 35.47 -19.89
N SER A 115 22.68 34.64 -18.87
CA SER A 115 23.60 33.49 -18.96
C SER A 115 22.82 32.18 -18.95
N ASP A 116 22.78 31.44 -20.06
CA ASP A 116 22.10 30.13 -20.12
C ASP A 116 22.58 29.15 -19.04
N ALA A 117 23.87 29.20 -18.67
CA ALA A 117 24.45 28.31 -17.66
C ALA A 117 23.90 28.52 -16.22
N ASP A 118 23.27 29.66 -15.98
CA ASP A 118 22.76 30.02 -14.65
C ASP A 118 21.33 29.53 -14.40
N TRP A 119 20.67 29.00 -15.44
CA TRP A 119 19.25 28.64 -15.43
C TRP A 119 19.01 27.23 -15.94
N ILE A 120 18.05 26.56 -15.34
CA ILE A 120 17.48 25.29 -15.80
C ILE A 120 16.07 25.57 -16.28
N ARG A 121 15.69 24.95 -17.40
CA ARG A 121 14.38 25.12 -18.00
C ARG A 121 13.45 23.99 -17.56
N ALA A 122 12.40 24.32 -16.82
CA ALA A 122 11.23 23.46 -16.67
C ALA A 122 10.35 23.63 -17.91
N ASN A 123 10.14 22.56 -18.67
CA ASN A 123 9.43 22.59 -19.95
C ASN A 123 8.50 21.38 -20.10
N ASN A 124 7.46 21.50 -20.93
CA ASN A 124 6.46 20.46 -21.15
C ASN A 124 5.73 20.02 -19.86
N ILE A 125 5.60 20.92 -18.87
CA ILE A 125 4.98 20.60 -17.57
C ILE A 125 3.46 20.76 -17.58
N TYR A 126 2.85 20.90 -18.76
CA TYR A 126 1.43 21.19 -18.96
C TYR A 126 0.50 20.27 -18.18
N ALA A 127 0.66 18.95 -18.36
CA ALA A 127 -0.17 17.93 -17.72
C ALA A 127 0.47 17.30 -16.47
N LEU A 128 1.73 17.66 -16.19
CA LEU A 128 2.54 17.08 -15.12
C LEU A 128 2.09 17.60 -13.74
N GLY A 129 2.48 16.90 -12.67
CA GLY A 129 2.22 17.24 -11.27
C GLY A 129 1.18 16.34 -10.58
N TYR A 130 0.96 16.59 -9.30
CA TYR A 130 0.09 15.81 -8.42
C TYR A 130 -0.91 16.71 -7.71
N THR A 131 -2.17 16.27 -7.64
CA THR A 131 -3.30 17.01 -7.04
C THR A 131 -3.88 16.31 -5.82
N GLU A 132 -3.76 14.99 -5.74
CA GLU A 132 -4.38 14.19 -4.67
C GLU A 132 -3.56 14.29 -3.39
N SER A 133 -4.22 14.60 -2.26
CA SER A 133 -3.57 14.89 -0.97
C SER A 133 -2.61 13.79 -0.50
N TYR A 134 -2.89 12.53 -0.83
CA TYR A 134 -2.08 11.36 -0.46
C TYR A 134 -0.96 11.02 -1.45
N ALA A 135 -0.90 11.67 -2.62
CA ALA A 135 0.07 11.34 -3.66
C ALA A 135 1.46 11.88 -3.29
N VAL A 136 2.47 11.01 -3.29
CA VAL A 136 3.88 11.41 -3.18
C VAL A 136 4.29 12.18 -4.43
N VAL A 137 4.93 13.33 -4.24
CA VAL A 137 5.37 14.19 -5.34
C VAL A 137 6.79 13.81 -5.75
N ASP A 138 6.93 12.82 -6.64
CA ASP A 138 8.20 12.18 -6.98
C ASP A 138 8.65 12.38 -8.44
N GLY A 139 8.29 13.52 -9.03
CA GLY A 139 8.68 13.89 -10.40
C GLY A 139 7.48 14.24 -11.24
N ASN A 140 7.23 13.49 -12.32
CA ASN A 140 6.34 13.93 -13.40
C ASN A 140 4.85 14.03 -13.05
N GLY A 141 4.24 13.06 -12.36
CA GLY A 141 2.79 13.03 -12.12
C GLY A 141 1.89 13.14 -13.37
N ASN A 142 0.57 13.27 -13.15
CA ASN A 142 -0.43 13.50 -14.20
C ASN A 142 -1.62 14.30 -13.65
N GLY A 143 -1.36 15.51 -13.17
CA GLY A 143 -2.32 16.37 -12.49
C GLY A 143 -3.28 17.11 -13.43
N GLY A 144 -3.22 16.88 -14.75
CA GLY A 144 -4.04 17.63 -15.71
C GLY A 144 -3.65 19.10 -15.79
N TYR A 145 -4.52 19.96 -16.32
CA TYR A 145 -4.26 21.40 -16.51
C TYR A 145 -5.34 22.26 -15.88
N ASN A 146 -5.04 23.54 -15.64
CA ASN A 146 -5.94 24.50 -14.96
C ASN A 146 -6.37 24.06 -13.54
N VAL A 147 -5.47 23.37 -12.84
CA VAL A 147 -5.60 23.00 -11.42
C VAL A 147 -4.28 23.27 -10.71
N TRP A 148 -4.37 23.63 -9.42
CA TRP A 148 -3.20 23.73 -8.56
C TRP A 148 -2.64 22.35 -8.27
N LYS A 149 -1.34 22.18 -8.48
CA LYS A 149 -0.65 20.90 -8.37
C LYS A 149 0.81 21.08 -8.00
N TRP A 150 1.39 20.05 -7.40
CA TRP A 150 2.81 20.02 -7.03
C TRP A 150 3.62 19.20 -8.02
N ILE A 151 4.85 19.63 -8.30
CA ILE A 151 5.86 18.88 -9.05
C ILE A 151 7.19 18.93 -8.30
N ASN A 152 7.96 17.82 -8.31
CA ASN A 152 9.34 17.78 -7.83
C ASN A 152 10.28 18.03 -9.02
N LEU A 153 10.86 19.22 -9.10
CA LEU A 153 11.78 19.62 -10.17
C LEU A 153 13.17 18.98 -10.03
N SER A 154 13.47 18.38 -8.89
CA SER A 154 14.71 17.62 -8.67
C SER A 154 14.61 16.18 -9.19
N GLU A 155 13.41 15.71 -9.57
CA GLU A 155 13.17 14.34 -10.04
C GLU A 155 12.36 14.27 -11.36
N TYR A 156 11.75 15.37 -11.82
CA TYR A 156 10.99 15.35 -13.07
C TYR A 156 11.89 15.10 -14.30
N THR A 157 11.33 14.42 -15.30
CA THR A 157 12.02 14.08 -16.55
C THR A 157 11.70 15.13 -17.61
N GLY A 158 12.47 16.21 -17.61
CA GLY A 158 12.42 17.28 -18.61
C GLY A 158 13.50 17.22 -19.68
N ASP A 159 13.66 18.32 -20.41
CA ASP A 159 14.73 18.48 -21.41
C ASP A 159 16.12 18.58 -20.75
N GLU A 160 16.17 19.01 -19.49
CA GLU A 160 17.40 19.25 -18.73
C GLU A 160 17.54 18.22 -17.61
N PRO A 161 18.79 17.86 -17.22
CA PRO A 161 19.03 16.94 -16.12
C PRO A 161 18.41 17.43 -14.80
N PRO A 162 17.83 16.54 -13.99
CA PRO A 162 17.34 16.89 -12.66
C PRO A 162 18.47 17.40 -11.75
N LEU A 163 18.14 18.30 -10.82
CA LEU A 163 19.11 18.98 -9.95
C LEU A 163 18.66 18.94 -8.49
N THR A 164 19.54 18.47 -7.60
CA THR A 164 19.40 18.58 -6.14
C THR A 164 20.19 19.78 -5.59
N PHE A 165 19.79 20.29 -4.43
CA PHE A 165 20.34 21.50 -3.84
C PHE A 165 21.09 21.24 -2.53
N GLU A 166 22.42 21.38 -2.55
CA GLU A 166 23.25 21.21 -1.36
C GLU A 166 23.34 22.49 -0.50
N VAL A 167 23.08 22.32 0.80
CA VAL A 167 23.21 23.37 1.81
C VAL A 167 24.26 22.97 2.83
N SER A 168 25.26 23.82 3.01
CA SER A 168 26.34 23.62 3.97
C SER A 168 26.05 24.30 5.32
N ALA A 169 26.65 23.78 6.40
CA ALA A 169 26.40 24.25 7.76
C ALA A 169 26.84 25.70 8.02
N ASP A 170 27.74 26.24 7.20
CA ASP A 170 28.23 27.62 7.24
C ASP A 170 27.39 28.58 6.39
N ALA A 171 26.40 28.08 5.63
CA ALA A 171 25.55 28.88 4.75
C ALA A 171 24.09 28.38 4.74
N LEU A 172 23.43 28.43 5.90
CA LEU A 172 22.02 28.01 6.03
C LEU A 172 21.02 28.99 5.42
N THR A 173 21.38 30.25 5.20
CA THR A 173 20.54 31.20 4.45
C THR A 173 21.08 31.33 3.04
N ARG A 174 20.24 31.06 2.04
CA ARG A 174 20.61 31.06 0.61
C ARG A 174 19.63 31.89 -0.19
N THR A 175 20.13 32.53 -1.25
CA THR A 175 19.28 33.13 -2.28
C THR A 175 18.90 32.07 -3.31
N PHE A 176 17.64 31.99 -3.69
CA PHE A 176 17.15 31.19 -4.81
C PHE A 176 16.37 32.07 -5.79
N GLN A 177 16.39 31.73 -7.08
CA GLN A 177 15.75 32.55 -8.11
C GLN A 177 14.93 31.72 -9.10
N ILE A 178 13.78 32.29 -9.49
CA ILE A 178 12.89 31.78 -10.53
C ILE A 178 12.89 32.82 -11.67
N GLY A 179 12.85 32.35 -12.91
CA GLY A 179 12.85 33.18 -14.10
C GLY A 179 11.64 32.93 -14.99
N ALA A 180 11.10 33.99 -15.60
CA ALA A 180 9.95 33.92 -16.49
C ALA A 180 10.33 33.40 -17.89
N ARG A 181 9.53 32.48 -18.44
CA ARG A 181 9.64 32.03 -19.85
C ARG A 181 8.37 32.28 -20.64
N GLU A 182 7.27 31.60 -20.30
CA GLU A 182 5.99 31.73 -21.00
C GLU A 182 4.96 32.44 -20.13
N ASP A 183 4.13 33.28 -20.76
CA ASP A 183 3.05 33.95 -20.05
C ASP A 183 1.94 32.96 -19.64
N GLY A 184 1.12 33.34 -18.65
CA GLY A 184 -0.02 32.54 -18.21
C GLY A 184 0.32 31.33 -17.32
N LEU A 185 1.59 31.07 -17.04
CA LEU A 185 1.99 30.11 -15.99
C LEU A 185 1.90 30.78 -14.62
N ASP A 186 1.06 30.21 -13.75
CA ASP A 186 0.85 30.67 -12.39
C ASP A 186 1.70 29.85 -11.41
N ILE A 187 2.37 30.51 -10.47
CA ILE A 187 3.17 29.90 -9.40
C ILE A 187 2.65 30.43 -8.06
N ASP A 188 2.39 29.52 -7.12
CA ASP A 188 1.93 29.84 -5.75
C ASP A 188 3.07 29.66 -4.75
N LYS A 189 3.64 28.44 -4.69
CA LYS A 189 4.64 28.08 -3.68
C LYS A 189 5.85 27.44 -4.29
N ILE A 190 6.96 27.57 -3.59
CA ILE A 190 8.05 26.61 -3.67
C ILE A 190 8.28 25.95 -2.32
N ALA A 191 8.81 24.74 -2.34
CA ALA A 191 9.26 24.05 -1.15
C ALA A 191 10.63 23.44 -1.40
N PHE A 192 11.51 23.58 -0.41
CA PHE A 192 12.71 22.77 -0.33
C PHE A 192 12.53 21.70 0.75
N ALA A 193 12.58 20.44 0.35
CA ALA A 193 12.37 19.31 1.25
C ALA A 193 13.57 18.36 1.17
N ARG A 194 13.78 17.52 2.18
CA ARG A 194 14.93 16.60 2.20
C ARG A 194 14.93 15.69 0.99
N ALA A 195 16.07 15.58 0.30
CA ALA A 195 16.20 14.70 -0.87
C ALA A 195 16.18 13.20 -0.53
N ASP A 196 16.38 12.85 0.75
CA ASP A 196 16.31 11.46 1.23
C ASP A 196 14.96 11.09 1.85
N TYR A 197 13.94 11.95 1.68
CA TYR A 197 12.58 11.77 2.19
C TYR A 197 11.55 11.94 1.06
N TYR A 198 10.35 11.43 1.31
CA TYR A 198 9.20 11.48 0.43
C TYR A 198 8.12 12.35 1.04
N TYR A 199 7.50 13.18 0.20
CA TYR A 199 6.51 14.17 0.60
C TYR A 199 5.25 14.02 -0.25
N THR A 200 4.10 13.91 0.40
CA THR A 200 2.81 13.94 -0.30
C THR A 200 2.36 15.36 -0.61
N VAL A 201 1.36 15.52 -1.47
CA VAL A 201 0.66 16.79 -1.69
C VAL A 201 0.19 17.40 -0.36
N ALA A 202 -0.35 16.59 0.57
CA ALA A 202 -0.75 17.08 1.90
C ALA A 202 0.44 17.55 2.73
N ASN A 203 1.57 16.84 2.70
CA ASN A 203 2.77 17.29 3.41
C ASN A 203 3.24 18.66 2.92
N LEU A 204 3.24 18.85 1.60
CA LEU A 204 3.68 20.11 0.97
C LEU A 204 2.65 21.23 1.14
N ASP A 205 1.35 20.94 1.11
CA ASP A 205 0.30 21.94 1.36
C ASP A 205 0.27 22.40 2.82
N GLU A 206 0.48 21.49 3.77
CA GLU A 206 0.36 21.74 5.22
C GLU A 206 1.69 22.07 5.91
N GLY A 207 2.83 21.86 5.23
CA GLY A 207 4.16 22.02 5.81
C GLY A 207 4.51 20.99 6.87
N THR A 208 3.98 19.77 6.74
CA THR A 208 4.21 18.68 7.70
C THR A 208 5.37 17.79 7.28
N ALA A 209 5.90 17.02 8.24
CA ALA A 209 7.05 16.15 8.02
C ALA A 209 6.79 15.07 6.96
N GLY A 210 7.79 14.83 6.10
CA GLY A 210 7.79 13.73 5.14
C GLY A 210 8.19 12.39 5.78
N SER A 211 8.36 11.37 4.95
CA SER A 211 8.76 10.01 5.36
C SER A 211 10.08 9.57 4.73
N SER A 212 10.91 8.83 5.46
CA SER A 212 12.10 8.16 4.91
C SER A 212 11.77 6.85 4.17
N ASP A 213 10.53 6.36 4.29
CA ASP A 213 10.03 5.25 3.49
C ASP A 213 9.31 5.82 2.25
N PRO A 214 9.75 5.49 1.01
CA PRO A 214 8.98 5.79 -0.21
C PRO A 214 7.57 5.25 -0.16
N LYS A 215 7.35 4.28 0.72
CA LYS A 215 6.21 3.39 0.66
C LYS A 215 5.12 3.95 1.51
N THR A 216 4.29 4.66 0.79
CA THR A 216 2.94 4.20 0.70
C THR A 216 2.66 3.87 -0.76
N GLY A 217 3.26 2.76 -1.24
CA GLY A 217 2.87 1.98 -2.42
C GLY A 217 3.21 2.43 -3.86
N GLY A 218 4.14 3.34 -4.15
CA GLY A 218 4.58 3.65 -5.53
C GLY A 218 5.53 2.62 -6.20
N PRO A 219 5.77 2.67 -7.52
CA PRO A 219 6.24 1.57 -8.38
C PRO A 219 7.70 1.16 -8.15
N GLY A 220 7.92 -0.15 -7.94
CA GLY A 220 9.25 -0.75 -7.82
C GLY A 220 9.35 -1.99 -6.93
N THR A 221 8.30 -2.35 -6.18
CA THR A 221 8.24 -3.58 -5.39
C THR A 221 7.46 -4.66 -6.14
N LEU A 222 8.05 -5.84 -6.27
CA LEU A 222 7.30 -7.04 -6.64
C LEU A 222 6.20 -7.31 -5.58
N PRO A 223 5.08 -7.94 -5.95
CA PRO A 223 4.05 -8.39 -4.99
C PRO A 223 4.65 -9.15 -3.80
N ILE A 224 3.97 -9.15 -2.64
CA ILE A 224 4.42 -9.84 -1.42
C ILE A 224 4.76 -11.31 -1.68
N ALA A 225 3.93 -12.00 -2.48
CA ALA A 225 4.14 -13.41 -2.82
C ALA A 225 4.94 -13.63 -4.11
N ALA A 226 5.69 -12.63 -4.59
CA ALA A 226 6.52 -12.79 -5.78
C ALA A 226 7.60 -13.86 -5.58
N GLY A 227 7.73 -14.76 -6.56
CA GLY A 227 8.64 -15.89 -6.49
C GLY A 227 8.27 -16.98 -5.48
N LYS A 228 7.12 -16.89 -4.81
CA LYS A 228 6.61 -17.93 -3.90
C LYS A 228 5.85 -19.00 -4.69
N PRO A 229 5.77 -20.25 -4.19
CA PRO A 229 5.11 -21.36 -4.90
C PRO A 229 3.58 -21.27 -4.92
N LYS A 230 2.99 -20.31 -4.20
CA LYS A 230 1.55 -20.05 -4.09
C LYS A 230 1.30 -18.55 -4.09
N PHE A 231 0.15 -18.11 -4.59
CA PHE A 231 -0.19 -16.69 -4.67
C PHE A 231 -0.70 -16.13 -3.33
N LEU A 232 -0.52 -14.82 -3.15
CA LEU A 232 -1.25 -14.00 -2.20
C LEU A 232 -1.99 -12.91 -2.99
N GLY A 233 -3.29 -13.12 -3.17
CA GLY A 233 -4.18 -12.27 -3.93
C GLY A 233 -5.01 -11.35 -3.06
N CYS A 234 -5.81 -10.51 -3.72
CA CYS A 234 -6.81 -9.68 -3.08
C CYS A 234 -8.02 -9.51 -4.01
N ILE A 235 -9.17 -9.15 -3.45
CA ILE A 235 -10.26 -8.60 -4.26
C ILE A 235 -9.91 -7.26 -4.88
N TYR A 236 -10.44 -7.02 -6.08
CA TYR A 236 -10.36 -5.79 -6.82
C TYR A 236 -11.72 -5.08 -6.85
N SER A 237 -11.69 -3.80 -6.50
CA SER A 237 -12.75 -2.80 -6.68
C SER A 237 -12.11 -1.41 -6.65
N THR A 238 -12.88 -0.36 -6.93
CA THR A 238 -12.38 1.02 -6.96
C THR A 238 -11.70 1.43 -5.64
N SER A 239 -12.19 0.96 -4.48
CA SER A 239 -11.55 1.27 -3.20
C SER A 239 -10.25 0.49 -2.94
N GLN A 240 -10.00 -0.58 -3.69
CA GLN A 240 -8.86 -1.49 -3.52
C GLN A 240 -7.79 -1.33 -4.63
N GLU A 241 -8.05 -0.55 -5.67
CA GLU A 241 -7.19 -0.49 -6.87
C GLU A 241 -5.80 0.09 -6.59
N LEU A 242 -5.70 1.04 -5.65
CA LEU A 242 -4.50 1.82 -5.42
C LEU A 242 -3.34 0.97 -4.89
N TYR A 243 -2.32 0.73 -5.73
CA TYR A 243 -1.14 -0.09 -5.44
C TYR A 243 -1.41 -1.59 -5.37
N PHE A 244 -2.51 -2.05 -5.96
CA PHE A 244 -2.86 -3.46 -5.94
C PHE A 244 -1.70 -4.38 -6.36
N ALA A 245 -1.06 -4.09 -7.50
CA ALA A 245 0.01 -4.91 -8.05
C ALA A 245 1.34 -4.82 -7.28
N ASN A 246 1.46 -3.90 -6.33
CA ASN A 246 2.62 -3.80 -5.45
C ASN A 246 2.54 -4.78 -4.28
N TYR A 247 1.33 -5.21 -3.90
CA TYR A 247 1.10 -6.11 -2.77
C TYR A 247 0.67 -7.51 -3.21
N TRP A 248 -0.18 -7.61 -4.23
CA TRP A 248 -0.93 -8.82 -4.55
C TRP A 248 -0.58 -9.37 -5.93
N ASN A 249 -0.64 -10.69 -6.10
CA ASN A 249 -0.35 -11.37 -7.37
C ASN A 249 -1.44 -12.35 -7.82
N GLN A 250 -2.69 -12.09 -7.44
CA GLN A 250 -3.89 -12.75 -7.93
C GLN A 250 -5.09 -11.80 -7.76
N VAL A 251 -6.02 -11.81 -8.71
CA VAL A 251 -7.14 -10.85 -8.77
C VAL A 251 -8.50 -11.54 -8.75
N THR A 252 -9.40 -11.07 -7.88
CA THR A 252 -10.81 -11.47 -7.83
C THR A 252 -11.70 -10.22 -7.91
N PRO A 253 -12.69 -10.10 -8.80
CA PRO A 253 -13.60 -8.95 -8.77
C PRO A 253 -14.52 -9.03 -7.53
N GLU A 254 -14.55 -8.00 -6.68
CA GLU A 254 -15.33 -8.01 -5.43
C GLU A 254 -16.84 -8.17 -5.67
N ASN A 255 -17.36 -7.45 -6.68
CA ASN A 255 -18.78 -7.43 -7.00
C ASN A 255 -19.07 -7.54 -8.51
N GLY A 256 -18.17 -7.08 -9.37
CA GLY A 256 -18.41 -7.02 -10.82
C GLY A 256 -18.81 -8.35 -11.47
N GLY A 257 -18.28 -9.48 -10.99
CA GLY A 257 -18.56 -10.80 -11.54
C GLY A 257 -19.84 -11.46 -11.01
N LYS A 258 -20.55 -10.82 -10.06
CA LYS A 258 -21.83 -11.32 -9.54
C LYS A 258 -22.94 -11.01 -10.54
N TRP A 259 -23.81 -11.98 -10.80
CA TRP A 259 -24.76 -11.92 -11.91
C TRP A 259 -25.68 -10.69 -11.85
N GLY A 260 -26.20 -10.29 -10.69
CA GLY A 260 -27.04 -9.09 -10.56
C GLY A 260 -26.31 -7.78 -10.83
N THR A 261 -24.99 -7.74 -10.68
CA THR A 261 -24.14 -6.59 -11.05
C THR A 261 -23.79 -6.62 -12.54
N ALA A 262 -23.49 -7.80 -13.07
CA ALA A 262 -23.15 -7.99 -14.48
C ALA A 262 -24.38 -7.89 -15.40
N GLU A 263 -25.59 -8.18 -14.92
CA GLU A 263 -26.82 -8.14 -15.72
C GLU A 263 -27.99 -7.54 -14.92
N PRO A 264 -27.91 -6.26 -14.54
CA PRO A 264 -28.95 -5.61 -13.74
C PRO A 264 -30.27 -5.46 -14.50
N THR A 265 -30.24 -5.51 -15.84
CA THR A 265 -31.40 -5.53 -16.72
C THR A 265 -31.25 -6.72 -17.66
N ARG A 266 -32.31 -7.53 -17.77
CA ARG A 266 -32.35 -8.71 -18.66
C ARG A 266 -31.84 -8.37 -20.07
N ASP A 267 -30.95 -9.22 -20.58
CA ASP A 267 -30.30 -9.14 -21.90
C ASP A 267 -29.37 -7.91 -22.06
N LYS A 268 -28.98 -7.25 -20.96
CA LYS A 268 -28.11 -6.07 -20.98
C LYS A 268 -26.98 -6.20 -19.98
N MET A 269 -25.88 -6.76 -20.48
CA MET A 269 -24.67 -6.97 -19.71
C MET A 269 -23.91 -5.66 -19.43
N VAL A 270 -23.37 -5.54 -18.21
CA VAL A 270 -22.53 -4.45 -17.71
C VAL A 270 -21.23 -5.05 -17.19
N TRP A 271 -20.16 -4.89 -17.97
CA TRP A 271 -18.88 -5.55 -17.69
C TRP A 271 -17.83 -4.65 -17.05
N THR A 272 -18.10 -3.35 -16.88
CA THR A 272 -17.09 -2.33 -16.54
C THR A 272 -16.17 -2.70 -15.36
N GLN A 273 -16.72 -3.20 -14.26
CA GLN A 273 -15.92 -3.55 -13.07
C GLN A 273 -15.07 -4.81 -13.29
N THR A 274 -15.65 -5.81 -13.95
CA THR A 274 -14.97 -7.08 -14.23
C THR A 274 -13.91 -6.90 -15.32
N ASP A 275 -14.18 -6.11 -16.34
CA ASP A 275 -13.21 -5.73 -17.38
C ASP A 275 -11.98 -5.08 -16.75
N ALA A 276 -12.16 -4.18 -15.78
CA ALA A 276 -11.05 -3.54 -15.07
C ALA A 276 -10.23 -4.54 -14.24
N ALA A 277 -10.89 -5.42 -13.48
CA ALA A 277 -10.22 -6.45 -12.70
C ALA A 277 -9.46 -7.45 -13.59
N HIS A 278 -10.08 -7.87 -14.70
CA HIS A 278 -9.49 -8.79 -15.66
C HIS A 278 -8.31 -8.16 -16.40
N ALA A 279 -8.42 -6.89 -16.81
CA ALA A 279 -7.33 -6.14 -17.42
C ALA A 279 -6.13 -6.04 -16.47
N LEU A 280 -6.34 -5.71 -15.20
CA LEU A 280 -5.26 -5.68 -14.22
C LEU A 280 -4.55 -7.03 -14.10
N ALA A 281 -5.31 -8.13 -14.05
CA ALA A 281 -4.73 -9.47 -13.97
C ALA A 281 -3.88 -9.78 -15.20
N ARG A 282 -4.43 -9.59 -16.40
CA ARG A 282 -3.75 -9.84 -17.67
C ARG A 282 -2.50 -8.97 -17.83
N ASP A 283 -2.59 -7.68 -17.54
CA ASP A 283 -1.51 -6.72 -17.77
C ASP A 283 -0.31 -6.96 -16.83
N ASN A 284 -0.53 -7.66 -15.70
CA ASN A 284 0.52 -8.05 -14.75
C ASN A 284 0.86 -9.55 -14.77
N GLY A 285 0.19 -10.35 -15.61
CA GLY A 285 0.37 -11.81 -15.64
C GLY A 285 -0.07 -12.51 -14.34
N PHE A 286 -1.03 -11.94 -13.62
CA PHE A 286 -1.58 -12.52 -12.40
C PHE A 286 -2.75 -13.47 -12.72
N PRO A 287 -2.94 -14.55 -11.94
CA PRO A 287 -4.12 -15.38 -12.08
C PRO A 287 -5.41 -14.59 -11.79
N PHE A 288 -6.45 -14.85 -12.57
CA PHE A 288 -7.77 -14.27 -12.39
C PHE A 288 -8.77 -15.32 -11.88
N LYS A 289 -9.45 -15.02 -10.77
CA LYS A 289 -10.55 -15.85 -10.24
C LYS A 289 -11.88 -15.17 -10.56
N TRP A 290 -12.71 -15.84 -11.35
CA TRP A 290 -14.10 -15.43 -11.51
C TRP A 290 -14.87 -15.64 -10.22
N HIS A 291 -15.50 -14.58 -9.72
CA HIS A 291 -16.43 -14.62 -8.59
C HIS A 291 -17.69 -13.86 -8.99
N VAL A 292 -18.82 -14.52 -9.28
CA VAL A 292 -19.14 -15.96 -9.15
C VAL A 292 -20.24 -16.30 -10.16
N LEU A 293 -20.38 -17.57 -10.59
CA LEU A 293 -21.44 -17.97 -11.52
C LEU A 293 -22.81 -18.16 -10.86
N VAL A 294 -22.89 -18.89 -9.74
CA VAL A 294 -24.14 -19.22 -9.02
C VAL A 294 -23.99 -18.94 -7.53
N TRP A 295 -24.94 -18.19 -6.96
CA TRP A 295 -24.97 -17.83 -5.53
C TRP A 295 -26.39 -17.39 -5.11
N GLY A 296 -26.68 -17.39 -3.81
CA GLY A 296 -27.96 -16.97 -3.24
C GLY A 296 -28.10 -15.47 -2.95
N ASN A 297 -27.09 -14.66 -3.25
CA ASN A 297 -27.14 -13.21 -3.07
C ASN A 297 -26.70 -12.44 -4.31
N GLN A 298 -27.08 -11.16 -4.40
CA GLN A 298 -26.76 -10.26 -5.51
C GLN A 298 -27.07 -10.85 -6.90
N GLN A 299 -28.15 -11.63 -7.01
CA GLN A 299 -28.68 -12.16 -8.26
C GLN A 299 -29.59 -11.13 -8.96
N PRO A 300 -29.76 -11.21 -10.29
CA PRO A 300 -30.63 -10.28 -11.00
C PRO A 300 -32.07 -10.39 -10.51
N SER A 301 -32.72 -9.28 -10.17
CA SER A 301 -34.09 -9.32 -9.64
C SER A 301 -35.12 -9.78 -10.67
N TRP A 302 -34.84 -9.60 -11.97
CA TRP A 302 -35.77 -9.94 -13.04
C TRP A 302 -35.92 -11.46 -13.27
N ILE A 303 -34.99 -12.30 -12.79
CA ILE A 303 -35.05 -13.75 -12.99
C ILE A 303 -36.01 -14.45 -12.01
N GLU A 304 -36.28 -13.83 -10.86
CA GLU A 304 -36.91 -14.49 -9.70
C GLU A 304 -38.34 -15.01 -9.97
N ASN A 305 -39.03 -14.36 -10.91
CA ASN A 305 -40.43 -14.62 -11.25
C ASN A 305 -40.58 -15.29 -12.63
N LEU A 306 -39.48 -15.61 -13.31
CA LEU A 306 -39.53 -16.29 -14.59
C LEU A 306 -39.94 -17.75 -14.42
N PRO A 307 -40.61 -18.36 -15.42
CA PRO A 307 -40.81 -19.80 -15.45
C PRO A 307 -39.47 -20.54 -15.37
N VAL A 308 -39.45 -21.70 -14.69
CA VAL A 308 -38.24 -22.53 -14.48
C VAL A 308 -37.45 -22.79 -15.76
N ALA A 309 -38.15 -23.05 -16.89
CA ALA A 309 -37.50 -23.28 -18.17
C ALA A 309 -36.83 -22.01 -18.74
N GLU A 310 -37.41 -20.83 -18.50
CA GLU A 310 -36.78 -19.56 -18.86
C GLU A 310 -35.60 -19.25 -17.94
N GLN A 311 -35.74 -19.45 -16.62
CA GLN A 311 -34.61 -19.30 -15.70
C GLN A 311 -33.40 -20.15 -16.12
N LEU A 312 -33.62 -21.40 -16.54
CA LEU A 312 -32.54 -22.26 -17.03
C LEU A 312 -31.93 -21.74 -18.35
N ALA A 313 -32.73 -21.16 -19.25
CA ALA A 313 -32.22 -20.55 -20.46
C ALA A 313 -31.31 -19.34 -20.14
N GLU A 314 -31.74 -18.50 -19.21
CA GLU A 314 -30.98 -17.33 -18.75
C GLU A 314 -29.68 -17.72 -18.03
N ILE A 315 -29.72 -18.77 -17.21
CA ILE A 315 -28.49 -19.30 -16.57
C ILE A 315 -27.49 -19.77 -17.64
N LYS A 316 -27.96 -20.43 -18.70
CA LYS A 316 -27.10 -20.87 -19.80
C LYS A 316 -26.54 -19.71 -20.61
N GLU A 317 -27.35 -18.70 -20.85
CA GLU A 317 -26.92 -17.46 -21.51
C GLU A 317 -25.86 -16.73 -20.68
N TRP A 318 -26.07 -16.61 -19.37
CA TRP A 318 -25.09 -16.06 -18.43
C TRP A 318 -23.75 -16.78 -18.51
N PHE A 319 -23.75 -18.12 -18.42
CA PHE A 319 -22.52 -18.92 -18.49
C PHE A 319 -21.81 -18.73 -19.84
N GLN A 320 -22.56 -18.73 -20.95
CA GLN A 320 -22.02 -18.50 -22.29
C GLN A 320 -21.44 -17.08 -22.43
N ALA A 321 -22.13 -16.05 -21.92
CA ALA A 321 -21.70 -14.66 -22.03
C ALA A 321 -20.38 -14.40 -21.28
N VAL A 322 -20.22 -15.03 -20.09
CA VAL A 322 -18.96 -15.00 -19.35
C VAL A 322 -17.85 -15.73 -20.12
N ALA A 323 -18.12 -16.94 -20.63
CA ALA A 323 -17.14 -17.73 -21.38
C ALA A 323 -16.68 -17.03 -22.68
N ASP A 324 -17.60 -16.41 -23.41
CA ASP A 324 -17.28 -15.71 -24.67
C ASP A 324 -16.43 -14.46 -24.44
N ARG A 325 -16.66 -13.76 -23.32
CA ARG A 325 -15.97 -12.51 -23.02
C ARG A 325 -14.60 -12.72 -22.37
N TYR A 326 -14.47 -13.76 -21.54
CA TYR A 326 -13.29 -14.02 -20.72
C TYR A 326 -12.79 -15.46 -20.97
N PRO A 327 -12.18 -15.75 -22.13
CA PRO A 327 -11.74 -17.09 -22.49
C PRO A 327 -10.51 -17.56 -21.69
N ASP A 328 -9.82 -16.66 -21.00
CA ASP A 328 -8.55 -16.83 -20.30
C ASP A 328 -8.68 -16.83 -18.77
N ILE A 329 -9.86 -17.19 -18.24
CA ILE A 329 -10.05 -17.33 -16.79
C ILE A 329 -9.31 -18.56 -16.24
N ASP A 330 -8.43 -18.36 -15.26
CA ASP A 330 -7.72 -19.44 -14.57
C ASP A 330 -8.64 -20.27 -13.66
N PHE A 331 -9.44 -19.59 -12.84
CA PHE A 331 -10.29 -20.20 -11.82
C PHE A 331 -11.73 -19.70 -11.95
N ILE A 332 -12.69 -20.63 -12.02
CA ILE A 332 -14.12 -20.31 -12.01
C ILE A 332 -14.70 -20.74 -10.67
N GLU A 333 -15.12 -19.78 -9.85
CA GLU A 333 -16.01 -20.05 -8.74
C GLU A 333 -17.41 -20.34 -9.28
N VAL A 334 -17.77 -21.62 -9.35
CA VAL A 334 -19.02 -22.06 -9.99
C VAL A 334 -20.19 -21.83 -9.05
N VAL A 335 -20.07 -22.32 -7.81
CA VAL A 335 -21.10 -22.19 -6.78
C VAL A 335 -20.45 -21.65 -5.51
N ASN A 336 -20.97 -20.52 -5.02
CA ASN A 336 -20.64 -20.00 -3.70
C ASN A 336 -21.74 -20.36 -2.68
N GLU A 337 -21.32 -20.62 -1.45
CA GLU A 337 -22.14 -20.81 -0.25
C GLU A 337 -23.26 -21.87 -0.37
N PRO A 338 -23.02 -23.07 -0.93
CA PRO A 338 -24.07 -24.08 -1.06
C PRO A 338 -24.68 -24.51 0.28
N LEU A 339 -23.91 -24.51 1.38
CA LEU A 339 -24.43 -24.88 2.70
C LEU A 339 -25.16 -23.74 3.42
N HIS A 340 -24.93 -22.50 3.01
CA HIS A 340 -25.32 -21.32 3.78
C HIS A 340 -26.30 -20.41 3.03
N ASP A 341 -26.10 -20.20 1.73
CA ASP A 341 -26.85 -19.24 0.92
C ASP A 341 -27.14 -19.78 -0.51
N PRO A 342 -27.97 -20.83 -0.63
CA PRO A 342 -28.40 -21.34 -1.93
C PRO A 342 -29.38 -20.37 -2.62
N PRO A 343 -29.49 -20.37 -3.97
CA PRO A 343 -30.35 -19.46 -4.75
C PRO A 343 -31.84 -19.84 -4.73
N ASN A 344 -32.40 -20.03 -3.53
CA ASN A 344 -33.76 -20.48 -3.30
C ASN A 344 -34.67 -19.43 -2.63
N GLN A 345 -34.14 -18.25 -2.34
CA GLN A 345 -34.90 -17.15 -1.74
C GLN A 345 -35.41 -16.19 -2.82
N ALA A 346 -36.62 -15.68 -2.65
CA ALA A 346 -37.18 -14.60 -3.47
C ALA A 346 -36.93 -13.23 -2.81
N GLY A 347 -36.80 -12.17 -3.63
CA GLY A 347 -36.49 -10.83 -3.16
C GLY A 347 -35.03 -10.65 -2.73
N ASN A 348 -34.64 -9.40 -2.46
CA ASN A 348 -33.32 -9.01 -1.96
C ASN A 348 -32.11 -9.55 -2.76
N GLY A 349 -32.28 -9.85 -4.05
CA GLY A 349 -31.23 -10.45 -4.87
C GLY A 349 -31.03 -11.95 -4.64
N GLY A 350 -32.04 -12.66 -4.13
CA GLY A 350 -32.01 -14.10 -3.84
C GLY A 350 -32.08 -15.04 -5.05
N GLY A 351 -32.44 -14.51 -6.22
CA GLY A 351 -32.49 -15.22 -7.50
C GLY A 351 -33.68 -16.19 -7.66
N ASN A 352 -34.05 -16.95 -6.63
CA ASN A 352 -35.16 -17.91 -6.64
C ASN A 352 -35.15 -18.87 -7.86
N TYR A 353 -33.97 -19.37 -8.26
CA TYR A 353 -33.79 -20.21 -9.45
C TYR A 353 -33.25 -21.60 -9.15
N ILE A 354 -33.12 -22.02 -7.89
CA ILE A 354 -32.57 -23.34 -7.53
C ILE A 354 -33.25 -24.51 -8.28
N ASN A 355 -34.55 -24.40 -8.54
CA ASN A 355 -35.33 -25.41 -9.26
C ASN A 355 -35.01 -25.47 -10.77
N ALA A 356 -34.54 -24.37 -11.36
CA ALA A 356 -34.06 -24.34 -12.74
C ALA A 356 -32.82 -25.22 -12.94
N LEU A 357 -32.04 -25.39 -11.88
CA LEU A 357 -30.88 -26.29 -11.83
C LEU A 357 -31.24 -27.69 -11.29
N GLY A 358 -32.51 -28.02 -11.12
CA GLY A 358 -32.97 -29.34 -10.63
C GLY A 358 -33.24 -29.42 -9.12
N GLY A 359 -33.03 -28.34 -8.38
CA GLY A 359 -33.31 -28.27 -6.94
C GLY A 359 -32.44 -29.23 -6.13
N ASN A 360 -32.95 -29.68 -4.99
CA ASN A 360 -32.23 -30.68 -4.18
C ASN A 360 -32.11 -32.03 -4.91
N GLY A 361 -33.07 -32.37 -5.76
CA GLY A 361 -33.12 -33.61 -6.51
C GLY A 361 -32.89 -34.87 -5.66
N ALA A 362 -32.26 -35.89 -6.25
CA ALA A 362 -32.10 -37.19 -5.59
C ALA A 362 -30.91 -37.25 -4.64
N THR A 363 -29.86 -36.46 -4.91
CA THR A 363 -28.62 -36.45 -4.10
C THR A 363 -28.70 -35.47 -2.92
N GLY A 364 -29.71 -34.59 -2.93
CA GLY A 364 -29.81 -33.44 -2.03
C GLY A 364 -29.12 -32.19 -2.58
N TRP A 365 -28.30 -32.32 -3.62
CA TRP A 365 -27.41 -31.28 -4.16
C TRP A 365 -27.42 -31.23 -5.70
N ASP A 366 -28.50 -31.70 -6.35
CA ASP A 366 -28.55 -31.82 -7.81
C ASP A 366 -28.37 -30.45 -8.51
N TRP A 367 -28.81 -29.35 -7.89
CA TRP A 367 -28.57 -27.99 -8.37
C TRP A 367 -27.08 -27.62 -8.45
N VAL A 368 -26.26 -28.10 -7.50
CA VAL A 368 -24.81 -27.90 -7.54
C VAL A 368 -24.22 -28.73 -8.67
N LEU A 369 -24.63 -29.99 -8.81
CA LEU A 369 -24.16 -30.86 -9.89
C LEU A 369 -24.48 -30.27 -11.27
N GLU A 370 -25.69 -29.77 -11.46
CA GLU A 370 -26.10 -29.16 -12.72
C GLU A 370 -25.31 -27.89 -13.03
N ALA A 371 -25.11 -27.01 -12.05
CA ALA A 371 -24.27 -25.81 -12.22
C ALA A 371 -22.85 -26.18 -12.66
N PHE A 372 -22.24 -27.20 -12.06
CA PHE A 372 -20.91 -27.66 -12.44
C PHE A 372 -20.87 -28.39 -13.80
N ARG A 373 -21.92 -29.11 -14.19
CA ARG A 373 -22.03 -29.69 -15.54
C ARG A 373 -22.08 -28.60 -16.61
N LEU A 374 -22.86 -27.55 -16.37
CA LEU A 374 -22.88 -26.37 -17.24
C LEU A 374 -21.50 -25.70 -17.27
N ALA A 375 -20.86 -25.51 -16.12
CA ALA A 375 -19.53 -24.92 -16.08
C ALA A 375 -18.48 -25.75 -16.84
N ARG A 376 -18.51 -27.09 -16.75
CA ARG A 376 -17.65 -27.96 -17.56
C ARG A 376 -17.91 -27.84 -19.06
N GLN A 377 -19.16 -27.58 -19.46
CA GLN A 377 -19.52 -27.39 -20.86
C GLN A 377 -18.99 -26.06 -21.41
N TYR A 378 -19.15 -24.96 -20.67
CA TYR A 378 -18.82 -23.61 -21.14
C TYR A 378 -17.36 -23.21 -20.88
N PHE A 379 -16.73 -23.76 -19.83
CA PHE A 379 -15.36 -23.44 -19.41
C PHE A 379 -14.50 -24.73 -19.35
N PRO A 380 -14.25 -25.40 -20.50
CA PRO A 380 -13.56 -26.68 -20.52
C PRO A 380 -12.08 -26.58 -20.09
N ASP A 381 -11.47 -25.41 -20.23
CA ASP A 381 -10.04 -25.19 -19.96
C ASP A 381 -9.76 -24.57 -18.58
N SER A 382 -10.77 -23.95 -17.94
CA SER A 382 -10.64 -23.34 -16.62
C SER A 382 -10.75 -24.35 -15.48
N LYS A 383 -10.16 -24.03 -14.33
CA LYS A 383 -10.31 -24.85 -13.12
C LYS A 383 -11.58 -24.47 -12.36
N LEU A 384 -12.41 -25.47 -12.06
CA LEU A 384 -13.71 -25.25 -11.41
C LEU A 384 -13.61 -25.42 -9.89
N MET A 385 -14.11 -24.41 -9.18
CA MET A 385 -14.05 -24.29 -7.73
C MET A 385 -15.45 -24.21 -7.11
N ILE A 386 -15.63 -24.89 -5.98
CA ILE A 386 -16.73 -24.66 -5.04
C ILE A 386 -16.22 -23.81 -3.88
N ASN A 387 -17.00 -22.87 -3.36
CA ASN A 387 -16.58 -21.95 -2.30
C ASN A 387 -17.65 -21.85 -1.19
N ASP A 388 -17.23 -21.68 0.07
CA ASP A 388 -18.15 -21.52 1.21
C ASP A 388 -17.45 -20.98 2.47
N TYR A 389 -18.21 -20.39 3.41
CA TYR A 389 -17.73 -19.95 4.73
C TYR A 389 -18.08 -20.94 5.84
N ASN A 390 -17.56 -20.71 7.06
CA ASN A 390 -17.80 -21.55 8.23
C ASN A 390 -17.56 -23.07 8.01
N ILE A 391 -16.64 -23.41 7.10
CA ILE A 391 -16.27 -24.80 6.82
C ILE A 391 -15.21 -25.25 7.81
N ILE A 392 -14.08 -24.55 7.86
CA ILE A 392 -12.87 -24.98 8.58
C ILE A 392 -12.95 -24.84 10.10
N ASN A 393 -13.94 -24.10 10.61
CA ASN A 393 -14.18 -23.91 12.05
C ASN A 393 -15.18 -24.88 12.66
N ASN A 394 -15.88 -25.66 11.84
CA ASN A 394 -16.92 -26.56 12.30
C ASN A 394 -16.81 -27.94 11.63
N ASN A 395 -16.63 -28.98 12.46
CA ASN A 395 -16.47 -30.35 11.96
C ASN A 395 -17.70 -30.87 11.21
N THR A 396 -18.91 -30.45 11.60
CA THR A 396 -20.17 -30.79 10.93
C THR A 396 -20.23 -30.14 9.56
N SER A 397 -19.98 -28.83 9.46
CA SER A 397 -19.95 -28.11 8.18
C SER A 397 -18.91 -28.70 7.23
N THR A 398 -17.69 -28.99 7.70
CA THR A 398 -16.69 -29.72 6.90
C THR A 398 -17.19 -31.08 6.42
N THR A 399 -17.93 -31.81 7.26
CA THR A 399 -18.48 -33.12 6.88
C THR A 399 -19.53 -32.98 5.77
N ASP A 400 -20.41 -31.99 5.87
CA ASP A 400 -21.45 -31.76 4.88
C ASP A 400 -20.87 -31.25 3.56
N TYR A 401 -19.87 -30.36 3.62
CA TYR A 401 -19.17 -29.88 2.43
C TYR A 401 -18.46 -31.02 1.69
N LEU A 402 -17.82 -31.94 2.42
CA LEU A 402 -17.23 -33.15 1.85
C LEU A 402 -18.24 -34.07 1.15
N LYS A 403 -19.53 -34.04 1.52
CA LYS A 403 -20.56 -34.80 0.80
C LYS A 403 -20.78 -34.22 -0.60
N ILE A 404 -20.88 -32.90 -0.69
CA ILE A 404 -21.04 -32.19 -1.97
C ILE A 404 -19.81 -32.43 -2.87
N ILE A 405 -18.61 -32.24 -2.30
CA ILE A 405 -17.35 -32.46 -3.03
C ILE A 405 -17.26 -33.88 -3.58
N LYS A 406 -17.64 -34.90 -2.80
CA LYS A 406 -17.64 -36.30 -3.27
C LYS A 406 -18.62 -36.55 -4.42
N LEU A 407 -19.79 -35.92 -4.40
CA LEU A 407 -20.74 -36.00 -5.51
C LEU A 407 -20.15 -35.40 -6.78
N LEU A 408 -19.52 -34.21 -6.68
CA LEU A 408 -18.84 -33.57 -7.80
C LEU A 408 -17.64 -34.39 -8.32
N GLN A 409 -16.81 -34.94 -7.43
CA GLN A 409 -15.68 -35.80 -7.80
C GLN A 409 -16.13 -37.08 -8.51
N ALA A 410 -17.26 -37.66 -8.12
CA ALA A 410 -17.80 -38.87 -8.77
C ALA A 410 -18.12 -38.68 -10.26
N GLU A 411 -18.36 -37.43 -10.69
CA GLU A 411 -18.61 -37.06 -12.08
C GLU A 411 -17.44 -36.31 -12.74
N GLY A 412 -16.30 -36.13 -12.05
CA GLY A 412 -15.15 -35.38 -12.58
C GLY A 412 -15.41 -33.88 -12.75
N LEU A 413 -16.36 -33.33 -11.99
CA LEU A 413 -16.88 -31.98 -12.20
C LEU A 413 -16.09 -30.88 -11.51
N ILE A 414 -15.29 -31.20 -10.49
CA ILE A 414 -14.59 -30.23 -9.63
C ILE A 414 -13.07 -30.38 -9.74
N ASP A 415 -12.35 -29.26 -9.70
CA ASP A 415 -10.88 -29.25 -9.68
C ASP A 415 -10.31 -28.72 -8.36
N GLN A 416 -11.04 -27.87 -7.64
CA GLN A 416 -10.50 -27.09 -6.53
C GLN A 416 -11.54 -26.85 -5.43
N ILE A 417 -11.08 -26.73 -4.18
CA ILE A 417 -11.93 -26.44 -3.03
C ILE A 417 -11.56 -25.07 -2.46
N GLY A 418 -12.51 -24.14 -2.46
CA GLY A 418 -12.44 -22.84 -1.80
C GLY A 418 -13.03 -22.89 -0.39
N VAL A 419 -12.40 -22.15 0.53
CA VAL A 419 -12.93 -21.80 1.85
C VAL A 419 -12.69 -20.31 2.11
N GLN A 420 -13.74 -19.56 2.44
CA GLN A 420 -13.67 -18.10 2.54
C GLN A 420 -12.69 -17.64 3.63
N ALA A 421 -12.82 -18.20 4.84
CA ALA A 421 -12.00 -17.88 6.01
C ALA A 421 -12.08 -16.42 6.51
N HIS A 422 -13.23 -15.76 6.32
CA HIS A 422 -13.52 -14.48 6.97
C HIS A 422 -13.28 -14.52 8.49
N ALA A 423 -13.09 -13.35 9.09
CA ALA A 423 -12.83 -13.15 10.52
C ALA A 423 -13.84 -13.88 11.41
N PHE A 424 -15.13 -13.94 11.04
CA PHE A 424 -16.13 -14.66 11.84
C PHE A 424 -16.02 -16.19 11.76
N SER A 425 -15.36 -16.72 10.72
CA SER A 425 -15.01 -18.14 10.61
C SER A 425 -13.73 -18.48 11.38
N THR A 426 -12.81 -17.53 11.58
CA THR A 426 -11.49 -17.82 12.17
C THR A 426 -11.35 -17.36 13.63
N ARG A 427 -12.05 -16.29 14.02
CA ARG A 427 -12.08 -15.79 15.41
C ARG A 427 -12.61 -16.86 16.35
N ASN A 428 -12.02 -16.95 17.53
CA ASN A 428 -12.40 -17.91 18.58
C ASN A 428 -12.33 -19.40 18.17
N THR A 429 -11.76 -19.72 17.01
CA THR A 429 -11.56 -21.10 16.55
C THR A 429 -10.10 -21.48 16.75
N SER A 430 -9.83 -22.63 17.35
CA SER A 430 -8.46 -23.08 17.58
C SER A 430 -7.74 -23.38 16.26
N GLU A 431 -6.44 -23.08 16.21
CA GLU A 431 -5.56 -23.43 15.09
C GLU A 431 -5.61 -24.92 14.76
N SER A 432 -5.71 -25.77 15.80
CA SER A 432 -5.86 -27.22 15.65
C SER A 432 -7.15 -27.64 14.96
N THR A 433 -8.26 -26.92 15.19
CA THR A 433 -9.55 -27.19 14.53
C THR A 433 -9.48 -26.80 13.06
N ILE A 434 -8.94 -25.60 12.78
CA ILE A 434 -8.73 -25.10 11.42
C ILE A 434 -7.85 -26.06 10.64
N LYS A 435 -6.66 -26.39 11.17
CA LYS A 435 -5.73 -27.34 10.55
C LYS A 435 -6.37 -28.71 10.36
N GLY A 436 -7.05 -29.24 11.37
CA GLY A 436 -7.68 -30.55 11.29
C GLY A 436 -8.76 -30.64 10.20
N ASN A 437 -9.53 -29.57 9.98
CA ASN A 437 -10.51 -29.54 8.89
C ASN A 437 -9.86 -29.30 7.52
N LEU A 438 -8.78 -28.52 7.43
CA LEU A 438 -7.96 -28.44 6.21
C LEU A 438 -7.36 -29.80 5.83
N ASP A 439 -6.83 -30.55 6.80
CA ASP A 439 -6.30 -31.90 6.58
C ASP A 439 -7.40 -32.84 6.01
N ARG A 440 -8.63 -32.72 6.52
CA ARG A 440 -9.79 -33.50 6.02
C ARG A 440 -10.20 -33.13 4.59
N LEU A 441 -10.19 -31.85 4.25
CA LEU A 441 -10.46 -31.38 2.89
C LEU A 441 -9.34 -31.81 1.94
N ALA A 442 -8.09 -31.69 2.35
CA ALA A 442 -6.92 -32.11 1.58
C ALA A 442 -6.90 -33.61 1.28
N ALA A 443 -7.48 -34.44 2.16
CA ALA A 443 -7.61 -35.88 1.94
C ALA A 443 -8.47 -36.25 0.73
N THR A 444 -9.20 -35.31 0.12
CA THR A 444 -9.89 -35.50 -1.17
C THR A 444 -8.94 -35.57 -2.37
N GLY A 445 -7.69 -35.11 -2.21
CA GLY A 445 -6.70 -34.99 -3.28
C GLY A 445 -6.83 -33.71 -4.12
N LEU A 446 -7.81 -32.85 -3.85
CA LEU A 446 -7.97 -31.57 -4.55
C LEU A 446 -7.14 -30.47 -3.86
N PRO A 447 -6.56 -29.53 -4.64
CA PRO A 447 -5.94 -28.33 -4.09
C PRO A 447 -6.96 -27.45 -3.35
N LEU A 448 -6.50 -26.81 -2.28
CA LEU A 448 -7.30 -25.91 -1.45
C LEU A 448 -6.93 -24.45 -1.74
N TYR A 449 -7.90 -23.56 -1.65
CA TYR A 449 -7.71 -22.12 -1.74
C TYR A 449 -8.43 -21.42 -0.59
N VAL A 450 -7.75 -20.48 0.05
CA VAL A 450 -8.41 -19.55 0.96
C VAL A 450 -8.85 -18.36 0.14
N THR A 451 -10.15 -18.13 0.04
CA THR A 451 -10.73 -17.32 -1.04
C THR A 451 -11.09 -15.89 -0.63
N GLU A 452 -11.32 -15.64 0.67
CA GLU A 452 -11.88 -14.38 1.17
C GLU A 452 -11.36 -14.05 2.58
N LEU A 453 -10.05 -14.21 2.81
CA LEU A 453 -9.47 -14.00 4.14
C LEU A 453 -9.57 -12.52 4.54
N ASP A 454 -10.12 -12.29 5.73
CA ASP A 454 -10.01 -11.03 6.44
C ASP A 454 -9.93 -11.29 7.95
N ILE A 455 -9.33 -10.35 8.67
CA ILE A 455 -9.14 -10.43 10.13
C ILE A 455 -9.53 -9.07 10.71
N ASP A 456 -10.54 -9.09 11.59
CA ASP A 456 -11.05 -7.89 12.28
C ASP A 456 -9.92 -7.26 13.11
N GLY A 457 -9.87 -5.92 13.15
CA GLY A 457 -8.81 -5.17 13.79
C GLY A 457 -9.35 -4.05 14.68
N SER A 458 -10.01 -4.42 15.77
CA SER A 458 -10.52 -3.46 16.77
C SER A 458 -9.41 -2.58 17.36
N THR A 459 -8.18 -3.10 17.40
CA THR A 459 -6.93 -2.35 17.51
C THR A 459 -5.87 -3.01 16.63
N ASP A 460 -4.78 -2.31 16.34
CA ASP A 460 -3.67 -2.87 15.55
C ASP A 460 -3.05 -4.11 16.19
N GLN A 461 -2.91 -4.11 17.52
CA GLN A 461 -2.37 -5.26 18.23
C GLN A 461 -3.28 -6.49 18.10
N VAL A 462 -4.60 -6.31 18.22
CA VAL A 462 -5.56 -7.42 18.05
C VAL A 462 -5.48 -7.98 16.64
N GLN A 463 -5.42 -7.11 15.62
CA GLN A 463 -5.31 -7.55 14.24
C GLN A 463 -4.00 -8.31 14.01
N LEU A 464 -2.87 -7.78 14.50
CA LEU A 464 -1.55 -8.40 14.40
C LEU A 464 -1.51 -9.78 15.07
N ASP A 465 -2.01 -9.89 16.29
CA ASP A 465 -2.04 -11.16 17.05
C ASP A 465 -2.85 -12.22 16.30
N GLU A 466 -3.99 -11.85 15.72
CA GLU A 466 -4.84 -12.76 14.96
C GLU A 466 -4.21 -13.13 13.61
N TYR A 467 -3.53 -12.21 12.91
CA TYR A 467 -2.75 -12.54 11.72
C TYR A 467 -1.64 -13.53 12.03
N GLN A 468 -0.90 -13.33 13.13
CA GLN A 468 0.15 -14.24 13.60
C GLN A 468 -0.39 -15.63 13.96
N ARG A 469 -1.62 -15.72 14.45
CA ARG A 469 -2.27 -16.98 14.82
C ARG A 469 -2.86 -17.72 13.62
N ILE A 470 -3.52 -17.01 12.70
CA ILE A 470 -4.32 -17.63 11.65
C ILE A 470 -3.54 -17.80 10.35
N PHE A 471 -2.84 -16.75 9.90
CA PHE A 471 -2.21 -16.76 8.58
C PHE A 471 -1.20 -17.91 8.40
N PRO A 472 -0.32 -18.25 9.37
CA PRO A 472 0.61 -19.36 9.23
C PRO A 472 -0.07 -20.72 9.03
N VAL A 473 -1.15 -20.99 9.78
CA VAL A 473 -1.91 -22.25 9.67
C VAL A 473 -2.44 -22.45 8.26
N LEU A 474 -2.87 -21.36 7.60
CA LEU A 474 -3.38 -21.38 6.24
C LEU A 474 -2.24 -21.43 5.21
N TRP A 475 -1.26 -20.55 5.34
CA TRP A 475 -0.17 -20.37 4.38
C TRP A 475 0.78 -21.58 4.32
N GLU A 476 1.11 -22.17 5.46
CA GLU A 476 2.03 -23.31 5.55
C GLU A 476 1.35 -24.65 5.20
N HIS A 477 0.02 -24.71 5.15
CA HIS A 477 -0.67 -25.95 4.83
C HIS A 477 -0.32 -26.40 3.39
N PRO A 478 0.18 -27.64 3.19
CA PRO A 478 0.76 -28.05 1.91
C PRO A 478 -0.28 -28.15 0.78
N ALA A 479 -1.54 -28.41 1.11
CA ALA A 479 -2.61 -28.46 0.11
C ALA A 479 -3.13 -27.07 -0.29
N VAL A 480 -2.85 -26.01 0.48
CA VAL A 480 -3.30 -24.65 0.16
C VAL A 480 -2.40 -24.09 -0.94
N GLN A 481 -2.96 -23.78 -2.11
CA GLN A 481 -2.22 -23.30 -3.30
C GLN A 481 -2.34 -21.79 -3.52
N GLY A 482 -3.09 -21.08 -2.68
CA GLY A 482 -3.19 -19.63 -2.71
C GLY A 482 -4.12 -19.10 -1.61
N ILE A 483 -3.90 -17.84 -1.23
CA ILE A 483 -4.75 -17.10 -0.31
C ILE A 483 -5.16 -15.80 -1.00
N THR A 484 -6.44 -15.45 -0.98
CA THR A 484 -6.99 -14.18 -1.46
C THR A 484 -7.55 -13.42 -0.26
N LEU A 485 -7.08 -12.18 -0.04
CA LEU A 485 -7.64 -11.30 0.98
C LEU A 485 -8.94 -10.65 0.50
N TRP A 486 -9.91 -10.50 1.39
CA TRP A 486 -11.19 -9.84 1.08
C TRP A 486 -11.15 -8.32 1.26
N GLY A 487 -10.05 -7.73 0.81
CA GLY A 487 -9.75 -6.31 0.85
C GLY A 487 -8.58 -6.02 1.78
N TYR A 488 -7.95 -4.88 1.55
CA TYR A 488 -6.80 -4.42 2.34
C TYR A 488 -6.87 -2.91 2.61
N ARG A 489 -7.79 -2.19 1.97
CA ARG A 489 -8.03 -0.76 2.16
C ARG A 489 -9.44 -0.50 2.69
N PRO A 490 -9.66 0.65 3.34
CA PRO A 490 -10.99 1.12 3.69
C PRO A 490 -11.92 1.13 2.47
N GLY A 491 -13.20 0.80 2.69
CA GLY A 491 -14.15 0.53 1.61
C GLY A 491 -14.33 -0.97 1.32
N MET A 492 -13.49 -1.85 1.88
CA MET A 492 -13.74 -3.29 1.90
C MET A 492 -14.96 -3.65 2.78
N TRP A 493 -15.58 -4.81 2.55
CA TRP A 493 -16.79 -5.26 3.26
C TRP A 493 -16.72 -5.12 4.79
N ARG A 494 -15.59 -5.50 5.39
CA ARG A 494 -15.39 -5.48 6.84
C ARG A 494 -14.73 -4.21 7.38
N THR A 495 -14.79 -3.10 6.63
CA THR A 495 -14.36 -1.77 7.10
C THR A 495 -14.93 -1.40 8.49
N PRO A 496 -16.22 -1.66 8.81
CA PRO A 496 -16.77 -1.36 10.13
C PRO A 496 -16.10 -2.10 11.30
N TYR A 497 -15.36 -3.18 11.01
CA TYR A 497 -14.64 -3.98 11.99
C TYR A 497 -13.13 -3.73 11.98
N GLY A 498 -12.67 -2.72 11.22
CA GLY A 498 -11.25 -2.39 11.11
C GLY A 498 -10.44 -3.53 10.49
N ALA A 499 -10.98 -4.24 9.49
CA ALA A 499 -10.28 -5.36 8.86
C ALA A 499 -9.26 -4.97 7.78
N TYR A 500 -9.27 -3.69 7.36
CA TYR A 500 -8.30 -3.16 6.40
C TYR A 500 -6.88 -3.23 6.98
N LEU A 501 -5.90 -3.26 6.09
CA LEU A 501 -4.47 -3.40 6.35
C LEU A 501 -3.69 -2.12 6.06
N ILE A 502 -4.33 -1.15 5.42
CA ILE A 502 -3.83 0.21 5.20
C ILE A 502 -4.82 1.18 5.85
N GLU A 503 -4.30 2.21 6.52
CA GLU A 503 -5.08 3.24 7.21
C GLU A 503 -5.92 4.10 6.25
N ASN A 504 -6.84 4.88 6.84
CA ASN A 504 -7.73 5.79 6.13
C ASN A 504 -7.00 6.93 5.39
N ASP A 505 -5.75 7.21 5.74
CA ASP A 505 -4.91 8.15 4.98
C ASP A 505 -4.53 7.60 3.58
N GLY A 506 -4.94 6.37 3.26
CA GLY A 506 -4.76 5.73 1.97
C GLY A 506 -3.35 5.20 1.77
N SER A 507 -2.53 5.20 2.82
CA SER A 507 -1.10 5.17 2.61
C SER A 507 -0.36 4.39 3.70
N THR A 508 -0.64 4.65 4.99
CA THR A 508 0.05 4.03 6.11
C THR A 508 -0.32 2.56 6.27
N GLU A 509 0.66 1.67 6.17
CA GLU A 509 0.46 0.25 6.45
C GLU A 509 0.26 -0.01 7.95
N ARG A 510 -0.72 -0.84 8.29
CA ARG A 510 -0.95 -1.29 9.66
C ARG A 510 0.08 -2.34 10.07
N PRO A 511 0.34 -2.52 11.38
CA PRO A 511 1.31 -3.50 11.87
C PRO A 511 1.11 -4.92 11.33
N ALA A 512 -0.14 -5.33 11.10
CA ALA A 512 -0.48 -6.62 10.51
C ALA A 512 0.05 -6.79 9.06
N LEU A 513 -0.01 -5.74 8.22
CA LEU A 513 0.48 -5.78 6.84
C LEU A 513 2.01 -5.82 6.78
N ILE A 514 2.65 -5.02 7.63
CA ILE A 514 4.12 -5.00 7.79
C ILE A 514 4.60 -6.41 8.19
N TRP A 515 3.94 -7.02 9.18
CA TRP A 515 4.24 -8.38 9.60
C TRP A 515 3.98 -9.41 8.50
N LEU A 516 2.83 -9.33 7.81
CA LEU A 516 2.44 -10.26 6.75
C LEU A 516 3.46 -10.30 5.61
N ARG A 517 3.88 -9.12 5.14
CA ARG A 517 4.92 -8.99 4.11
C ARG A 517 6.21 -9.64 4.56
N GLY A 518 6.68 -9.31 5.76
CA GLY A 518 7.91 -9.91 6.27
C GLY A 518 7.80 -11.42 6.49
N TYR A 519 6.62 -11.94 6.85
CA TYR A 519 6.34 -13.37 7.02
C TYR A 519 6.39 -14.12 5.70
N VAL A 520 5.70 -13.63 4.68
CA VAL A 520 5.72 -14.27 3.36
C VAL A 520 7.11 -14.18 2.73
N ASP A 521 7.80 -13.05 2.87
CA ASP A 521 9.16 -12.86 2.36
C ASP A 521 10.20 -13.76 3.05
N GLY A 522 9.88 -14.31 4.22
CA GLY A 522 10.79 -15.09 5.05
C GLY A 522 11.76 -14.23 5.86
N THR A 523 11.48 -12.93 5.98
CA THR A 523 12.26 -11.97 6.77
C THR A 523 11.76 -11.87 8.23
N THR A 524 10.55 -12.34 8.55
CA THR A 524 10.06 -12.50 9.93
C THR A 524 10.25 -13.93 10.48
N GLY A 525 11.08 -14.73 9.80
CA GLY A 525 11.38 -16.11 10.18
C GLY A 525 12.25 -16.24 11.44
N GLU A 526 11.83 -15.68 12.57
CA GLU A 526 12.18 -16.18 13.90
C GLU A 526 11.00 -15.92 14.85
N THR A 527 10.34 -16.99 15.28
CA THR A 527 9.29 -16.98 16.31
C THR A 527 9.81 -16.30 17.58
N LEU A 528 9.25 -15.14 17.93
CA LEU A 528 9.35 -14.61 19.28
C LEU A 528 8.44 -15.44 20.18
N HIS A 529 9.00 -16.47 20.82
CA HIS A 529 8.37 -17.03 22.02
C HIS A 529 8.54 -16.03 23.17
N PRO A 530 7.48 -15.46 23.76
CA PRO A 530 7.61 -14.72 25.00
C PRO A 530 7.75 -15.72 26.16
N SER A 531 8.93 -16.30 26.36
CA SER A 531 9.28 -16.98 27.61
C SER A 531 10.78 -17.12 27.80
N ASP A 532 11.39 -16.12 28.42
CA ASP A 532 12.33 -16.20 29.56
C ASP A 532 13.05 -14.86 29.66
N SER A 533 13.05 -14.23 30.84
CA SER A 533 13.76 -12.97 31.00
C SER A 533 15.24 -13.17 30.66
N ALA A 534 15.79 -12.29 29.81
CA ALA A 534 17.18 -12.34 29.39
C ALA A 534 18.16 -12.02 30.54
N ASP A 535 17.74 -12.09 31.80
CA ASP A 535 18.47 -11.64 32.99
C ASP A 535 19.75 -12.45 33.23
N HIS A 536 19.81 -13.68 32.72
CA HIS A 536 20.97 -14.56 32.82
C HIS A 536 22.10 -14.19 31.82
N ILE A 537 21.80 -13.45 30.74
CA ILE A 537 22.78 -13.01 29.74
C ILE A 537 23.46 -11.71 30.21
N SER A 538 24.77 -11.76 30.40
CA SER A 538 25.59 -10.63 30.82
C SER A 538 26.51 -10.14 29.70
N ILE A 539 26.58 -8.82 29.53
CA ILE A 539 27.42 -8.12 28.54
C ILE A 539 28.31 -7.15 29.29
N TYR A 540 29.62 -7.38 29.20
CA TYR A 540 30.60 -6.62 29.95
C TYR A 540 31.90 -6.42 29.15
N PRO A 541 32.50 -5.22 29.14
CA PRO A 541 31.98 -3.99 29.73
C PRO A 541 30.85 -3.38 28.90
N ASN A 542 29.87 -2.79 29.57
CA ASN A 542 28.80 -2.01 28.96
C ASN A 542 28.49 -0.79 29.86
N PRO A 543 28.94 0.43 29.51
CA PRO A 543 29.46 0.81 28.20
C PRO A 543 30.85 0.26 27.87
N LEU A 544 31.04 -0.15 26.61
CA LEU A 544 32.28 -0.65 26.02
C LEU A 544 33.23 0.50 25.69
N GLY A 545 34.49 0.36 26.09
CA GLY A 545 35.59 1.25 25.72
C GLY A 545 36.64 0.51 24.90
N ALA A 546 37.93 0.77 25.13
CA ALA A 546 39.01 0.01 24.50
C ALA A 546 39.14 -1.41 25.10
N GLY A 547 38.99 -2.45 24.27
CA GLY A 547 39.17 -3.84 24.65
C GLY A 547 38.00 -4.74 24.21
N PRO A 548 38.07 -6.06 24.51
CA PRO A 548 37.05 -7.00 24.09
C PRO A 548 35.76 -6.88 24.91
N LEU A 549 34.63 -7.00 24.20
CA LEU A 549 33.30 -7.21 24.74
C LEU A 549 33.12 -8.68 25.11
N MET A 550 32.91 -8.96 26.40
CA MET A 550 32.56 -10.30 26.87
C MET A 550 31.05 -10.45 26.95
N ILE A 551 30.55 -11.55 26.38
CA ILE A 551 29.16 -11.98 26.48
C ILE A 551 29.15 -13.35 27.16
N THR A 552 28.38 -13.49 28.23
CA THR A 552 28.35 -14.70 29.09
C THR A 552 26.91 -15.08 29.43
N GLY A 553 26.69 -16.34 29.80
CA GLY A 553 25.34 -16.87 30.08
C GLY A 553 24.57 -17.17 28.79
N ILE A 554 25.28 -17.59 27.74
CA ILE A 554 24.74 -17.83 26.39
C ILE A 554 24.70 -19.32 26.05
N ASP A 555 24.53 -20.18 27.06
CA ASP A 555 24.39 -21.62 26.88
C ASP A 555 23.25 -21.93 25.89
N GLY A 556 23.59 -22.61 24.80
CA GLY A 556 22.62 -22.97 23.76
C GLY A 556 22.34 -21.88 22.72
N ILE A 557 22.99 -20.72 22.77
CA ILE A 557 23.01 -19.71 21.70
C ILE A 557 24.09 -20.08 20.68
N ASP A 558 23.77 -20.10 19.39
CA ASP A 558 24.74 -20.39 18.32
C ASP A 558 25.13 -19.15 17.50
N ARG A 559 24.38 -18.05 17.65
CA ARG A 559 24.52 -16.83 16.85
C ARG A 559 24.36 -15.56 17.68
N ILE A 560 25.21 -14.59 17.41
CA ILE A 560 25.09 -13.20 17.87
C ILE A 560 25.19 -12.25 16.69
N GLU A 561 24.26 -11.31 16.60
CA GLU A 561 24.19 -10.28 15.56
C GLU A 561 24.15 -8.90 16.19
N LEU A 562 24.91 -7.96 15.63
CA LEU A 562 24.98 -6.58 16.10
C LEU A 562 24.29 -5.66 15.10
N PHE A 563 23.43 -4.78 15.60
CA PHE A 563 22.64 -3.83 14.82
C PHE A 563 22.86 -2.39 15.29
N ASP A 564 22.78 -1.44 14.36
CA ASP A 564 22.55 -0.03 14.71
C ASP A 564 21.08 0.22 15.07
N LEU A 565 20.77 1.45 15.48
CA LEU A 565 19.40 1.84 15.85
C LEU A 565 18.41 1.88 14.68
N ALA A 566 18.91 1.88 13.43
CA ALA A 566 18.09 1.77 12.23
C ALA A 566 17.78 0.31 11.86
N GLY A 567 18.22 -0.65 12.68
CA GLY A 567 17.99 -2.08 12.46
C GLY A 567 18.90 -2.69 11.38
N ARG A 568 19.95 -1.99 10.93
CA ARG A 568 20.92 -2.54 9.98
C ARG A 568 21.94 -3.40 10.70
N ARG A 569 22.11 -4.64 10.24
CA ARG A 569 23.11 -5.57 10.79
C ARG A 569 24.52 -5.12 10.43
N LEU A 570 25.31 -4.78 11.44
CA LEU A 570 26.70 -4.36 11.31
C LEU A 570 27.67 -5.55 11.31
N GLN A 571 27.45 -6.51 12.23
CA GLN A 571 28.35 -7.64 12.43
C GLN A 571 27.58 -8.91 12.83
N TYR A 572 28.22 -10.05 12.60
CA TYR A 572 27.70 -11.39 12.86
C TYR A 572 28.79 -12.27 13.46
N PHE A 573 28.44 -13.04 14.48
CA PHE A 573 29.32 -13.95 15.19
C PHE A 573 28.66 -15.30 15.39
N ARG A 574 29.42 -16.38 15.19
CA ARG A 574 29.04 -17.73 15.64
C ARG A 574 29.57 -17.97 17.04
N VAL A 575 28.76 -18.59 17.87
CA VAL A 575 29.09 -18.95 19.24
C VAL A 575 29.23 -20.47 19.34
N ASP A 576 30.29 -20.90 20.00
CA ASP A 576 30.52 -22.30 20.37
C ASP A 576 30.95 -22.33 21.84
N GLY A 577 29.98 -22.40 22.76
CA GLY A 577 30.19 -22.42 24.20
C GLY A 577 29.25 -21.52 25.01
N ASP A 578 29.53 -21.37 26.31
CA ASP A 578 28.72 -20.63 27.31
C ASP A 578 29.04 -19.12 27.37
N ARG A 579 30.06 -18.69 26.60
CA ARG A 579 30.59 -17.32 26.55
C ARG A 579 31.35 -17.03 25.26
N ILE A 580 31.50 -15.76 24.92
CA ILE A 580 32.34 -15.29 23.80
C ILE A 580 32.99 -13.94 24.10
N ALA A 581 34.19 -13.73 23.56
CA ALA A 581 34.90 -12.45 23.57
C ALA A 581 34.87 -11.88 22.14
N LEU A 582 34.36 -10.66 21.99
CA LEU A 582 34.21 -9.97 20.71
C LEU A 582 35.02 -8.67 20.70
N GLU A 583 35.64 -8.33 19.58
CA GLU A 583 36.29 -7.02 19.39
C GLU A 583 35.60 -6.26 18.26
N PRO A 584 34.37 -5.77 18.48
CA PRO A 584 33.61 -5.12 17.43
C PRO A 584 34.20 -3.73 17.16
N SER A 585 34.64 -3.47 15.93
CA SER A 585 35.05 -2.14 15.49
C SER A 585 33.83 -1.23 15.32
N LEU A 586 33.51 -0.44 16.35
CA LEU A 586 32.32 0.41 16.41
C LEU A 586 32.67 1.84 16.76
N SER A 587 31.97 2.79 16.14
CA SER A 587 31.99 4.19 16.56
C SER A 587 31.25 4.36 17.89
N PRO A 588 31.55 5.39 18.69
CA PRO A 588 30.77 5.73 19.88
C PRO A 588 29.28 5.85 19.54
N GLY A 589 28.42 5.22 20.33
CA GLY A 589 27.01 5.14 20.00
C GLY A 589 26.25 4.02 20.71
N LEU A 590 24.98 3.89 20.35
CA LEU A 590 24.08 2.90 20.88
C LEU A 590 23.79 1.82 19.83
N TYR A 591 23.91 0.56 20.24
CA TYR A 591 23.71 -0.61 19.39
C TYR A 591 22.81 -1.64 20.07
N LEU A 592 22.26 -2.55 19.27
CA LEU A 592 21.47 -3.70 19.71
C LEU A 592 22.21 -4.99 19.37
N LEU A 593 22.30 -5.88 20.35
CA LEU A 593 22.75 -7.25 20.16
C LEU A 593 21.53 -8.17 20.13
N LYS A 594 21.41 -8.98 19.09
CA LYS A 594 20.47 -10.09 18.99
C LYS A 594 21.24 -11.38 19.18
N LEU A 595 20.81 -12.22 20.12
CA LEU A 595 21.40 -13.52 20.41
C LEU A 595 20.35 -14.59 20.10
N SER A 596 20.66 -15.57 19.26
CA SER A 596 19.70 -16.62 18.92
C SER A 596 20.32 -17.98 18.63
N ASN A 597 19.47 -19.01 18.60
CA ASN A 597 19.79 -20.39 18.20
C ASN A 597 18.81 -20.96 17.17
N GLY A 598 18.11 -20.06 16.45
CA GLY A 598 17.03 -20.42 15.54
C GLY A 598 15.69 -20.78 16.19
N GLN A 599 15.64 -20.99 17.52
CA GLN A 599 14.41 -21.26 18.26
C GLN A 599 14.09 -20.20 19.33
N GLN A 600 15.13 -19.62 19.95
CA GLN A 600 15.04 -18.59 20.97
C GLN A 600 15.80 -17.34 20.52
N ILE A 601 15.28 -16.16 20.88
CA ILE A 601 15.91 -14.87 20.60
C ILE A 601 15.95 -14.05 21.87
N TYR A 602 17.11 -13.47 22.15
CA TYR A 602 17.29 -12.47 23.19
C TYR A 602 17.86 -11.19 22.58
N SER A 603 17.40 -10.04 23.09
CA SER A 603 17.90 -8.73 22.68
C SER A 603 18.55 -8.02 23.85
N LYS A 604 19.70 -7.40 23.62
CA LYS A 604 20.42 -6.61 24.63
C LYS A 604 20.98 -5.32 24.07
N LYS A 605 21.04 -4.31 24.92
CA LYS A 605 21.61 -3.00 24.63
C LYS A 605 23.14 -3.02 24.76
N LEU A 606 23.87 -2.46 23.80
CA LEU A 606 25.32 -2.20 23.90
C LEU A 606 25.59 -0.70 23.71
N ILE A 607 26.24 -0.08 24.67
CA ILE A 607 26.68 1.32 24.58
C ILE A 607 28.19 1.32 24.32
N VAL A 608 28.67 2.04 23.32
CA VAL A 608 30.10 2.24 23.03
C VAL A 608 30.47 3.67 23.35
N LYS A 609 31.51 3.87 24.16
CA LYS A 609 32.00 5.18 24.62
C LYS A 609 32.97 5.84 23.65
#